data_AF-A0AAU8BJG7-F1
#
_entry.id   AF-A0AAU8BJG7-F1
#
_cell.length_a   1.000
_cell.length_b   1.000
_cell.length_c   1.000
_cell.angle_alpha   90.00
_cell.angle_beta   90.00
_cell.angle_gamma   90.00
#
_symmetry.space_group_name_H-M   'P 1'
#
loop_
_entity.id
_entity.type
_entity.pdbx_description
1 polymer ?
#
loop_
_entity_poly.entity_id
_entity_poly.type
_entity_poly.pdbx_seq_one_letter_code
_entity_poly.pdbx_strand_id
1 'polypeptide(L)'
;MGGGGSSSSNTTTNTKNVSGQNAIDGDNLGVAVSGVSDSTLNITATDHGAVDKAFAFGEQTLDFASDTVDESFAFAGDALDESYEFASGAMSESLGLVERNTDNSLKFAAGALNEFSSTNSENLQMMAGLAGNQAAQNTENLAKLTELAKFKQDNGQSALNKQQLILMAVIVLVLGFVLVKAVGK
;
A
#
# COMPACT_ATOMS: atom_id res chain seq x y z
N MET A 1 43.68 -3.34 50.26
CA MET A 1 44.88 -2.57 50.70
C MET A 1 44.82 -1.22 50.01
N GLY A 2 44.95 -0.13 50.76
CA GLY A 2 44.94 1.22 50.19
C GLY A 2 44.85 2.27 51.30
N GLY A 3 45.73 2.16 52.31
CA GLY A 3 45.81 3.14 53.37
C GLY A 3 46.30 4.46 52.80
N GLY A 4 45.42 5.46 52.76
CA GLY A 4 45.78 6.84 52.44
C GLY A 4 46.70 7.37 53.54
N GLY A 5 47.98 7.55 53.21
CA GLY A 5 48.92 8.21 54.08
C GLY A 5 48.64 9.71 54.11
N SER A 6 48.18 10.22 55.25
CA SER A 6 48.19 11.65 55.53
C SER A 6 49.65 12.06 55.79
N SER A 7 50.37 12.45 54.74
CA SER A 7 51.71 13.01 54.88
C SER A 7 51.62 14.43 55.43
N SER A 8 51.75 14.55 56.76
CA SER A 8 52.06 15.83 57.41
C SER A 8 53.58 16.05 57.31
N SER A 9 54.02 16.81 56.31
CA SER A 9 55.42 17.22 56.22
C SER A 9 55.65 18.50 57.03
N ASN A 10 56.30 18.37 58.19
CA ASN A 10 56.87 19.52 58.90
C ASN A 10 58.27 19.79 58.33
N THR A 11 58.36 20.76 57.42
CA THR A 11 59.64 21.21 56.88
C THR A 11 60.13 22.40 57.71
N THR A 12 61.13 22.16 58.57
CA THR A 12 61.82 23.20 59.32
C THR A 12 63.05 23.65 58.54
N THR A 13 62.97 24.83 57.93
CA THR A 13 64.09 25.45 57.22
C THR A 13 64.71 26.54 58.10
N ASN A 14 65.93 26.33 58.58
CA ASN A 14 66.67 27.35 59.34
C ASN A 14 67.47 28.23 58.37
N THR A 15 67.10 29.51 58.25
CA THR A 15 67.78 30.48 57.38
C THR A 15 68.07 31.76 58.16
N LYS A 16 69.34 32.20 58.20
CA LYS A 16 69.78 33.43 58.89
C LYS A 16 69.89 34.57 57.87
N ASN A 17 68.95 35.52 57.91
CA ASN A 17 68.96 36.67 57.00
C ASN A 17 69.93 37.75 57.51
N VAL A 18 70.93 38.12 56.71
CA VAL A 18 71.99 39.10 57.06
C VAL A 18 71.92 40.38 56.21
N SER A 19 70.92 40.53 55.34
CA SER A 19 70.77 41.71 54.46
C SER A 19 69.28 42.05 54.24
N GLY A 20 68.92 43.33 54.40
CA GLY A 20 67.53 43.81 54.42
C GLY A 20 66.76 43.83 53.09
N GLN A 21 67.18 43.08 52.07
CA GLN A 21 66.58 43.13 50.73
C GLN A 21 65.95 41.78 50.34
N ASN A 22 64.61 41.74 50.32
CA ASN A 22 63.86 40.68 49.66
C ASN A 22 63.51 41.13 48.24
N ALA A 23 64.11 40.51 47.24
CA ALA A 23 63.62 40.58 45.86
C ALA A 23 62.57 39.49 45.68
N ILE A 24 61.30 39.90 45.57
CA ILE A 24 60.21 39.02 45.14
C ILE A 24 60.02 39.29 43.66
N ASP A 25 60.20 38.27 42.83
CA ASP A 25 59.86 38.33 41.41
C ASP A 25 58.71 37.35 41.12
N GLY A 26 57.73 37.78 40.33
CA GLY A 26 56.51 37.02 40.03
C GLY A 26 55.36 37.15 41.06
N ASP A 27 54.33 36.30 40.89
CA ASP A 27 53.01 36.37 41.55
C ASP A 27 52.99 35.75 42.98
N ASN A 28 54.04 36.00 43.76
CA ASN A 28 54.21 35.42 45.09
C ASN A 28 53.41 36.20 46.15
N LEU A 29 52.10 35.93 46.21
CA LEU A 29 51.14 36.53 47.15
C LEU A 29 51.06 35.82 48.52
N GLY A 30 52.06 35.01 48.87
CA GLY A 30 52.11 34.27 50.13
C GLY A 30 52.37 35.21 51.31
N VAL A 31 53.63 35.39 51.71
CA VAL A 31 54.10 36.50 52.56
C VAL A 31 55.60 36.64 52.33
N ALA A 32 56.09 37.87 52.12
CA ALA A 32 57.52 38.16 52.07
C ALA A 32 57.94 39.03 53.26
N VAL A 33 59.01 38.63 53.92
CA VAL A 33 59.34 39.07 55.28
C VAL A 33 60.80 39.51 55.34
N SER A 34 61.05 40.81 55.51
CA SER A 34 62.41 41.38 55.58
C SER A 34 62.69 41.99 56.96
N GLY A 35 63.97 42.03 57.37
CA GLY A 35 64.42 42.77 58.57
C GLY A 35 64.20 42.09 59.92
N VAL A 36 64.00 40.77 59.96
CA VAL A 36 63.55 40.04 61.16
C VAL A 36 64.65 39.44 62.04
N SER A 37 65.87 39.99 61.98
CA SER A 37 66.99 39.47 62.79
C SER A 37 66.66 39.59 64.28
N ASP A 38 66.85 38.50 65.02
CA ASP A 38 66.57 38.38 66.46
C ASP A 38 65.10 38.63 66.88
N SER A 39 64.14 38.51 65.96
CA SER A 39 62.71 38.65 66.23
C SER A 39 61.93 37.37 65.92
N THR A 40 60.85 37.10 66.68
CA THR A 40 59.90 36.02 66.38
C THR A 40 58.71 36.60 65.63
N LEU A 41 58.52 36.23 64.35
CA LEU A 41 57.30 36.55 63.61
C LEU A 41 56.38 35.34 63.55
N ASN A 42 55.12 35.56 63.90
CA ASN A 42 54.03 34.63 63.62
C ASN A 42 53.32 35.08 62.36
N ILE A 43 53.44 34.30 61.29
CA ILE A 43 52.86 34.61 59.99
C ILE A 43 51.78 33.58 59.70
N THR A 44 50.57 34.06 59.42
CA THR A 44 49.45 33.23 58.99
C THR A 44 49.05 33.69 57.60
N ALA A 45 49.38 32.88 56.59
CA ALA A 45 48.91 33.07 55.22
C ALA A 45 47.58 32.31 55.06
N THR A 46 46.59 32.93 54.40
CA THR A 46 45.29 32.31 54.16
C THR A 46 44.96 32.36 52.66
N ASP A 47 44.46 31.26 52.11
CA ASP A 47 44.27 31.02 50.66
C ASP A 47 42.82 31.26 50.18
N HIS A 48 42.01 32.00 50.96
CA HIS A 48 40.58 32.22 50.70
C HIS A 48 40.27 32.61 49.25
N GLY A 49 41.03 33.52 48.64
CA GLY A 49 40.77 33.93 47.25
C GLY A 49 41.03 32.85 46.20
N ALA A 50 41.91 31.88 46.48
CA ALA A 50 42.12 30.73 45.61
C ALA A 50 41.00 29.70 45.78
N VAL A 51 40.55 29.49 47.01
CA VAL A 51 39.44 28.61 47.35
C VAL A 51 38.12 29.13 46.76
N ASP A 52 37.83 30.42 46.91
CA ASP A 52 36.62 31.06 46.36
C ASP A 52 36.57 30.94 44.83
N LYS A 53 37.70 31.18 44.15
CA LYS A 53 37.81 31.00 42.70
C LYS A 53 37.63 29.55 42.28
N ALA A 54 38.14 28.60 43.07
CA ALA A 54 37.96 27.18 42.79
C ALA A 54 36.48 26.77 42.92
N PHE A 55 35.75 27.29 43.92
CA PHE A 55 34.32 27.08 44.06
C PHE A 55 33.53 27.70 42.90
N ALA A 56 33.80 28.96 42.54
CA ALA A 56 33.15 29.62 41.42
C ALA A 56 33.38 28.88 40.08
N PHE A 57 34.60 28.38 39.86
CA PHE A 57 34.90 27.55 38.70
C PHE A 57 34.14 26.20 38.74
N GLY A 58 34.03 25.60 39.92
CA GLY A 58 33.26 24.37 40.14
C GLY A 58 31.78 24.56 39.83
N GLU A 59 31.17 25.65 40.32
CA GLU A 59 29.78 26.02 40.04
C GLU A 59 29.56 26.22 38.54
N GLN A 60 30.40 27.03 37.88
CA GLN A 60 30.30 27.25 36.44
C GLN A 60 30.46 25.95 35.62
N THR A 61 31.32 25.04 36.07
CA THR A 61 31.50 23.74 35.41
C THR A 61 30.26 22.86 35.59
N LEU A 62 29.62 22.88 36.76
CA LEU A 62 28.40 22.14 37.03
C LEU A 62 27.21 22.71 36.24
N ASP A 63 27.08 24.03 36.16
CA ASP A 63 26.05 24.69 35.34
C ASP A 63 26.21 24.32 33.87
N PHE A 64 27.44 24.44 33.34
CA PHE A 64 27.73 24.02 31.97
C PHE A 64 27.42 22.54 31.72
N ALA A 65 27.73 21.66 32.69
CA ALA A 65 27.40 20.25 32.58
C ALA A 65 25.89 20.01 32.60
N SER A 66 25.13 20.75 33.42
CA SER A 66 23.67 20.70 33.45
C SER A 66 23.08 21.12 32.11
N ASP A 67 23.48 22.28 31.59
CA ASP A 67 23.01 22.81 30.30
C ASP A 67 23.31 21.83 29.16
N THR A 68 24.51 21.24 29.17
CA THR A 68 24.90 20.23 28.15
C THR A 68 24.01 18.99 28.22
N VAL A 69 23.67 18.53 29.43
CA VAL A 69 22.80 17.37 29.63
C VAL A 69 21.37 17.68 29.21
N ASP A 70 20.85 18.86 29.57
CA ASP A 70 19.50 19.27 29.20
C ASP A 70 19.33 19.41 27.68
N GLU A 71 20.30 20.05 27.01
CA GLU A 71 20.31 20.16 25.54
C GLU A 71 20.45 18.77 24.88
N SER A 72 21.24 17.87 25.46
CA SER A 72 21.37 16.49 24.95
C SER A 72 20.06 15.72 25.04
N PHE A 73 19.28 15.91 26.11
CA PHE A 73 17.96 15.30 26.24
C PHE A 73 16.93 15.94 25.31
N ALA A 74 16.97 17.26 25.15
CA ALA A 74 16.11 17.97 24.18
C ALA A 74 16.36 17.46 22.76
N PHE A 75 17.62 17.43 22.33
CA PHE A 75 18.02 16.89 21.03
C PHE A 75 17.58 15.43 20.86
N ALA A 76 17.76 14.58 21.88
CA ALA A 76 17.32 13.19 21.82
C ALA A 76 15.79 13.07 21.71
N GLY A 77 15.04 13.94 22.39
CA GLY A 77 13.59 14.05 22.29
C GLY A 77 13.16 14.42 20.87
N ASP A 78 13.71 15.50 20.33
CA ASP A 78 13.40 15.98 18.98
C ASP A 78 13.71 14.93 17.91
N ALA A 79 14.85 14.25 18.02
CA ALA A 79 15.23 13.19 17.09
C ALA A 79 14.28 11.97 17.15
N LEU A 80 13.77 11.64 18.35
CA LEU A 80 12.79 10.57 18.51
C LEU A 80 11.41 10.97 17.97
N ASP A 81 10.98 12.21 18.20
CA ASP A 81 9.72 12.75 17.68
C ASP A 81 9.73 12.80 16.15
N GLU A 82 10.79 13.32 15.53
CA GLU A 82 10.95 13.35 14.07
C GLU A 82 10.99 11.92 13.49
N SER A 83 11.67 10.98 14.17
CA SER A 83 11.68 9.57 13.76
C SER A 83 10.29 8.93 13.82
N TYR A 84 9.51 9.24 14.85
CA TYR A 84 8.14 8.73 14.99
C TYR A 84 7.20 9.34 13.95
N GLU A 85 7.28 10.65 13.73
CA GLU A 85 6.49 11.33 12.70
C GLU A 85 6.80 10.76 11.31
N PHE A 86 8.08 10.60 10.96
CA PHE A 86 8.49 9.97 9.72
C PHE A 86 7.94 8.54 9.59
N ALA A 87 8.11 7.69 10.61
CA ALA A 87 7.65 6.31 10.59
C ALA A 87 6.12 6.22 10.47
N SER A 88 5.40 7.06 11.20
CA SER A 88 3.94 7.11 11.16
C SER A 88 3.42 7.61 9.81
N GLY A 89 4.04 8.65 9.24
CA GLY A 89 3.72 9.17 7.91
C GLY A 89 3.97 8.14 6.81
N ALA A 90 5.13 7.48 6.82
CA ALA A 90 5.48 6.44 5.86
C ALA A 90 4.52 5.24 5.94
N MET A 91 4.13 4.80 7.14
CA MET A 91 3.15 3.73 7.31
C MET A 91 1.76 4.15 6.83
N SER A 92 1.31 5.37 7.16
CA SER A 92 0.02 5.89 6.71
C SER A 92 -0.05 5.97 5.18
N GLU A 93 1.01 6.46 4.53
CA GLU A 93 1.08 6.51 3.08
C GLU A 93 1.11 5.11 2.45
N SER A 94 1.86 4.18 3.04
CA SER A 94 1.90 2.78 2.60
C SER A 94 0.53 2.11 2.68
N LEU A 95 -0.19 2.26 3.79
CA LEU A 95 -1.55 1.73 3.95
C LEU A 95 -2.51 2.38 2.94
N GLY A 96 -2.42 3.68 2.74
CA GLY A 96 -3.23 4.39 1.73
C GLY A 96 -2.91 3.97 0.29
N LEU A 97 -1.68 3.54 -0.01
CA LEU A 97 -1.33 2.95 -1.30
C LEU A 97 -1.93 1.54 -1.46
N VAL A 98 -1.86 0.71 -0.41
CA VAL A 98 -2.46 -0.64 -0.39
C VAL A 98 -3.97 -0.58 -0.57
N GLU A 99 -4.64 0.33 0.13
CA GLU A 99 -6.09 0.55 0.02
C GLU A 99 -6.46 0.93 -1.42
N ARG A 100 -5.80 1.96 -1.98
CA ARG A 100 -6.05 2.39 -3.38
C ARG A 100 -5.78 1.28 -4.39
N ASN A 101 -4.73 0.49 -4.19
CA ASN A 101 -4.39 -0.61 -5.10
C ASN A 101 -5.44 -1.73 -5.04
N THR A 102 -5.90 -2.06 -3.82
CA THR A 102 -6.95 -3.05 -3.58
C THR A 102 -8.27 -2.60 -4.22
N ASP A 103 -8.66 -1.35 -4.00
CA ASP A 103 -9.86 -0.76 -4.60
C ASP A 103 -9.82 -0.77 -6.13
N ASN A 104 -8.69 -0.39 -6.71
CA ASN A 104 -8.51 -0.41 -8.16
C ASN A 104 -8.56 -1.83 -8.72
N SER A 105 -7.95 -2.80 -8.02
CA SER A 105 -7.99 -4.22 -8.39
C SER A 105 -9.41 -4.78 -8.34
N LEU A 106 -10.18 -4.42 -7.31
CA LEU A 106 -11.59 -4.81 -7.19
C LEU A 106 -12.46 -4.17 -8.28
N LYS A 107 -12.28 -2.87 -8.56
CA LYS A 107 -12.98 -2.18 -9.66
C LYS A 107 -12.66 -2.79 -11.01
N PHE A 108 -11.39 -3.11 -11.27
CA PHE A 108 -10.98 -3.78 -12.50
C PHE A 108 -11.62 -5.18 -12.62
N ALA A 109 -11.56 -5.98 -11.56
CA ALA A 109 -12.17 -7.32 -11.53
C ALA A 109 -13.70 -7.25 -11.74
N ALA A 110 -14.38 -6.32 -11.07
CA ALA A 110 -15.80 -6.09 -11.23
C ALA A 110 -16.15 -5.65 -12.66
N GLY A 111 -15.37 -4.74 -13.25
CA GLY A 111 -15.53 -4.31 -14.63
C GLY A 111 -15.36 -5.46 -15.62
N ALA A 112 -14.32 -6.28 -15.47
CA ALA A 112 -14.07 -7.43 -16.31
C ALA A 112 -15.18 -8.49 -16.20
N LEU A 113 -15.67 -8.76 -14.99
CA LEU A 113 -16.80 -9.66 -14.76
C LEU A 113 -18.10 -9.15 -15.38
N ASN A 114 -18.37 -7.84 -15.26
CA ASN A 114 -19.55 -7.22 -15.85
C ASN A 114 -19.51 -7.30 -17.38
N GLU A 115 -18.36 -6.99 -17.98
CA GLU A 115 -18.16 -7.11 -19.43
C GLU A 115 -18.36 -8.56 -19.89
N PHE A 116 -17.70 -9.52 -19.24
CA PHE A 116 -17.84 -10.94 -19.57
C PHE A 116 -19.28 -11.43 -19.45
N SER A 117 -19.99 -11.03 -18.38
CA SER A 117 -21.39 -11.37 -18.18
C SER A 117 -22.28 -10.75 -19.27
N SER A 118 -22.03 -9.51 -19.66
CA SER A 118 -22.75 -8.82 -20.72
C SER A 118 -22.56 -9.51 -22.07
N THR A 119 -21.30 -9.75 -22.47
CA THR A 119 -20.98 -10.45 -23.71
C THR A 119 -21.56 -11.87 -23.72
N ASN A 120 -21.48 -12.60 -22.61
CA ASN A 120 -22.04 -13.95 -22.54
C ASN A 120 -23.56 -13.93 -22.64
N SER A 121 -24.24 -12.96 -22.01
CA SER A 121 -25.69 -12.78 -22.15
C SER A 121 -26.08 -12.48 -23.60
N GLU A 122 -25.34 -11.60 -24.29
CA GLU A 122 -25.57 -11.28 -25.69
C GLU A 122 -25.36 -12.51 -26.60
N ASN A 123 -24.28 -13.27 -26.37
CA ASN A 123 -24.01 -14.52 -27.08
C ASN A 123 -25.11 -15.56 -26.88
N LEU A 124 -25.59 -15.73 -25.63
CA LEU A 124 -26.70 -16.63 -25.32
C LEU A 124 -27.99 -16.18 -25.98
N GLN A 125 -28.28 -14.87 -26.00
CA GLN A 125 -29.46 -14.32 -26.66
C GLN A 125 -29.40 -14.52 -28.18
N MET A 126 -28.23 -14.30 -28.80
CA MET A 126 -28.01 -14.56 -30.21
C MET A 126 -28.16 -16.06 -30.53
N MET A 127 -27.57 -16.95 -29.72
CA MET A 127 -27.75 -18.40 -29.85
C MET A 127 -29.21 -18.81 -29.73
N ALA A 128 -29.94 -18.29 -28.74
CA ALA A 128 -31.36 -18.56 -28.55
C ALA A 128 -32.18 -18.08 -29.77
N GLY A 129 -31.86 -16.91 -30.30
CA GLY A 129 -32.49 -16.37 -31.52
C GLY A 129 -32.22 -17.24 -32.75
N LEU A 130 -30.96 -17.64 -32.98
CA LEU A 130 -30.59 -18.54 -34.09
C LEU A 130 -31.25 -19.91 -33.94
N ALA A 131 -31.25 -20.49 -32.74
CA ALA A 131 -31.88 -21.78 -32.47
C ALA A 131 -33.40 -21.71 -32.69
N GLY A 132 -34.05 -20.64 -32.25
CA GLY A 132 -35.48 -20.41 -32.50
C GLY A 132 -35.80 -20.30 -34.00
N ASN A 133 -34.99 -19.55 -34.75
CA ASN A 133 -35.15 -19.41 -36.18
C ASN A 133 -34.88 -20.73 -36.93
N GLN A 134 -33.85 -21.50 -36.53
CA GLN A 134 -33.60 -22.85 -37.05
C GLN A 134 -34.75 -23.80 -36.74
N ALA A 135 -35.33 -23.77 -35.55
CA ALA A 135 -36.47 -24.60 -35.20
C ALA A 135 -37.72 -24.25 -36.03
N ALA A 136 -37.98 -22.96 -36.25
CA ALA A 136 -39.07 -22.49 -37.11
C ALA A 136 -38.85 -22.94 -38.58
N GLN A 137 -37.66 -22.72 -39.13
CA GLN A 137 -37.32 -23.16 -40.49
C GLN A 137 -37.36 -24.69 -40.63
N ASN A 138 -36.89 -25.45 -39.64
CA ASN A 138 -36.99 -26.90 -39.64
C ASN A 138 -38.44 -27.37 -39.58
N THR A 139 -39.32 -26.70 -38.82
CA THR A 139 -40.75 -27.01 -38.77
C THR A 139 -41.41 -26.76 -40.12
N GLU A 140 -41.11 -25.64 -40.78
CA GLU A 140 -41.60 -25.36 -42.14
C GLU A 140 -41.08 -26.37 -43.17
N ASN A 141 -39.80 -26.72 -43.11
CA ASN A 141 -39.19 -27.71 -44.01
C ASN A 141 -39.83 -29.10 -43.80
N LEU A 142 -40.05 -29.52 -42.55
CA LEU A 142 -40.76 -30.75 -42.23
C LEU A 142 -42.22 -30.71 -42.68
N ALA A 143 -42.92 -29.59 -42.53
CA ALA A 143 -44.29 -29.43 -43.01
C ALA A 143 -44.38 -29.62 -44.53
N LYS A 144 -43.50 -28.95 -45.29
CA LYS A 144 -43.39 -29.11 -46.75
C LYS A 144 -43.06 -30.56 -47.15
N LEU A 145 -42.12 -31.21 -46.44
CA LEU A 145 -41.81 -32.63 -46.69
C LEU A 145 -43.00 -33.54 -46.39
N THR A 146 -43.76 -33.26 -45.33
CA THR A 146 -44.96 -34.01 -44.97
C THR A 146 -46.08 -33.80 -45.98
N GLU A 147 -46.24 -32.58 -46.47
CA GLU A 147 -47.19 -32.24 -47.54
C GLU A 147 -46.81 -32.93 -48.85
N LEU A 148 -45.53 -32.92 -49.24
CA LEU A 148 -45.01 -33.68 -50.39
C LEU A 148 -45.22 -35.19 -50.22
N ALA A 149 -45.01 -35.73 -49.02
CA ALA A 149 -45.21 -37.14 -48.71
C ALA A 149 -46.71 -37.51 -48.77
N LYS A 150 -47.60 -36.71 -48.19
CA LYS A 150 -49.06 -36.89 -48.29
C LYS A 150 -49.54 -36.77 -49.73
N PHE A 151 -49.05 -35.80 -50.49
CA PHE A 151 -49.36 -35.68 -51.91
C PHE A 151 -48.93 -36.91 -52.71
N LYS A 152 -47.74 -37.46 -52.42
CA LYS A 152 -47.28 -38.74 -53.00
C LYS A 152 -48.07 -39.96 -52.49
N GLN A 153 -48.59 -39.92 -51.26
CA GLN A 153 -49.37 -41.00 -50.64
C GLN A 153 -50.83 -41.01 -51.14
N ASP A 154 -51.46 -39.86 -51.25
CA ASP A 154 -52.75 -39.64 -51.93
C ASP A 154 -52.63 -39.75 -53.47
N ASN A 155 -51.37 -39.76 -53.94
CA ASN A 155 -50.92 -40.33 -55.20
C ASN A 155 -51.68 -39.84 -56.44
N GLY A 156 -52.10 -38.57 -56.47
CA GLY A 156 -52.85 -38.03 -57.60
C GLY A 156 -54.13 -38.81 -57.96
N GLN A 157 -54.55 -39.78 -57.14
CA GLN A 157 -55.61 -40.72 -57.48
C GLN A 157 -56.97 -40.04 -57.46
N SER A 158 -57.18 -39.02 -56.63
CA SER A 158 -58.44 -38.26 -56.62
C SER A 158 -58.64 -37.45 -57.90
N ALA A 159 -57.56 -36.86 -58.44
CA ALA A 159 -57.61 -36.10 -59.70
C ALA A 159 -57.69 -37.02 -60.92
N LEU A 160 -56.89 -38.10 -60.95
CA LEU A 160 -56.94 -39.11 -62.01
C LEU A 160 -58.28 -39.83 -62.03
N ASN A 161 -58.86 -40.24 -60.89
CA ASN A 161 -60.18 -40.88 -60.87
C ASN A 161 -61.27 -39.95 -61.37
N LYS A 162 -61.24 -38.64 -61.05
CA LYS A 162 -62.24 -37.69 -61.58
C LYS A 162 -62.10 -37.51 -63.10
N GLN A 163 -60.89 -37.33 -63.60
CA GLN A 163 -60.66 -37.21 -65.05
C GLN A 163 -60.97 -38.51 -65.80
N GLN A 164 -60.61 -39.65 -65.24
CA GLN A 164 -60.84 -40.97 -65.85
C GLN A 164 -62.33 -41.35 -65.81
N LEU A 165 -63.07 -40.96 -64.77
CA LEU A 165 -64.53 -41.12 -64.69
C LEU A 165 -65.26 -40.21 -65.69
N ILE A 166 -64.82 -38.96 -65.85
CA ILE A 166 -65.35 -38.06 -66.89
C ILE A 166 -65.04 -38.62 -68.29
N LEU A 167 -63.81 -39.09 -68.52
CA LEU A 167 -63.42 -39.67 -69.81
C LEU A 167 -64.23 -40.93 -70.14
N MET A 168 -64.47 -41.81 -69.16
CA MET A 168 -65.35 -42.97 -69.31
C MET A 168 -66.80 -42.57 -69.63
N ALA A 169 -67.34 -41.55 -68.96
CA ALA A 169 -68.69 -41.06 -69.25
C ALA A 169 -68.82 -40.52 -70.68
N VAL A 170 -67.80 -39.80 -71.17
CA VAL A 170 -67.74 -39.31 -72.55
C VAL A 170 -67.66 -40.47 -73.55
N ILE A 171 -66.84 -41.48 -73.29
CA ILE A 171 -66.73 -42.67 -74.16
C ILE A 171 -68.07 -43.41 -74.25
N VAL A 172 -68.77 -43.60 -73.13
CA VAL A 172 -70.10 -44.25 -73.11
C VAL A 172 -71.14 -43.42 -73.88
N LEU A 173 -71.13 -42.09 -73.75
CA LEU A 173 -72.01 -41.22 -74.53
C LEU A 173 -71.72 -41.29 -76.03
N VAL A 174 -70.45 -41.28 -76.43
CA VAL A 174 -70.05 -41.37 -77.83
C VAL A 174 -70.41 -42.74 -78.42
N LEU A 175 -70.13 -43.84 -77.70
CA LEU A 175 -70.52 -45.18 -78.14
C LEU A 175 -72.05 -45.35 -78.20
N GLY A 176 -72.78 -44.82 -77.22
CA GLY A 176 -74.23 -44.80 -77.23
C GLY A 176 -74.78 -44.02 -78.43
N PHE A 177 -74.18 -42.87 -78.74
CA PHE A 177 -74.58 -42.08 -79.91
C PHE A 177 -74.25 -42.80 -81.23
N VAL A 178 -73.08 -43.43 -81.34
CA VAL A 178 -72.68 -44.21 -82.53
C VAL A 178 -73.60 -45.42 -82.73
N LEU A 179 -73.96 -46.14 -81.67
CA LEU A 179 -74.89 -47.27 -81.75
C LEU A 179 -76.31 -46.83 -82.14
N VAL A 180 -76.82 -45.74 -81.57
CA VAL A 180 -78.11 -45.17 -81.97
C VAL A 180 -78.09 -44.71 -83.43
N LYS A 181 -76.97 -44.14 -83.89
CA LYS A 181 -76.83 -43.73 -85.29
C LYS A 181 -76.62 -44.91 -86.26
N ALA A 182 -76.06 -46.02 -85.80
CA ALA A 182 -75.85 -47.24 -86.59
C ALA A 182 -77.10 -48.14 -86.67
N VAL A 183 -77.99 -48.09 -85.68
CA VAL A 183 -79.30 -48.77 -85.72
C VAL A 183 -80.36 -47.93 -86.46
N GLY A 184 -80.12 -46.62 -86.62
CA GLY A 184 -81.04 -45.68 -87.26
C GLY A 184 -80.87 -45.47 -88.77
N LYS A 185 -80.03 -46.23 -89.48
CA LYS A 185 -79.88 -46.15 -90.95
C LYS A 185 -79.50 -47.47 -91.58
#